data_AF-A0A376VRJ2-F1
#
_entry.id   AF-A0A376VRJ2-F1
#
_cell.length_a   1.000
_cell.length_b   1.000
_cell.length_c   1.000
_cell.angle_alpha   90.00
_cell.angle_beta   90.00
_cell.angle_gamma   90.00
#
_symmetry.space_group_name_H-M   'P 1'
#
loop_
_entity.id
_entity.type
_entity.pdbx_description
1 polymer ?
#
loop_
_entity_poly.entity_id
_entity_poly.type
_entity_poly.pdbx_seq_one_letter_code
_entity_poly.pdbx_strand_id
1 'polypeptide(L)'
;MFYWAWWVIYAIQMSIFLARISRGRTVRELCFGMVLGLTASTWILWTVLGSNTLLLIDKNIINIPNLIEQYGVARAIIETWAALPLSTATMWGFFILCFIATVTLVNACSYTLAMSTCREVRDGEEPPLLVRIGWSILVGIIGIVLLALGGLKPIQTAIIAGGCPLFFVNIMVTLSFIKDAKQNWKD
;
A
#
# COMPACT_ATOMS: atom_id res chain seq x y z
N MET A 1 -8.96 -3.34 13.86
CA MET A 1 -7.93 -4.40 13.65
C MET A 1 -7.40 -4.43 12.22
N PHE A 2 -8.25 -4.37 11.18
CA PHE A 2 -7.81 -4.39 9.78
C PHE A 2 -6.65 -3.41 9.47
N TYR A 3 -6.79 -2.12 9.79
CA TYR A 3 -5.72 -1.15 9.49
C TYR A 3 -4.40 -1.46 10.22
N TRP A 4 -4.45 -1.96 11.46
CA TRP A 4 -3.24 -2.40 12.16
C TRP A 4 -2.58 -3.59 11.46
N ALA A 5 -3.35 -4.58 11.04
CA ALA A 5 -2.84 -5.72 10.27
C ALA A 5 -2.25 -5.27 8.92
N TRP A 6 -2.89 -4.31 8.26
CA TRP A 6 -2.37 -3.67 7.04
C TRP A 6 -0.98 -3.05 7.28
N TRP A 7 -0.82 -2.23 8.31
CA TRP A 7 0.48 -1.62 8.65
C TRP A 7 1.54 -2.68 8.95
N VAL A 8 1.18 -3.75 9.67
CA VAL A 8 2.08 -4.85 10.01
C VAL A 8 2.58 -5.59 8.76
N ILE A 9 1.72 -5.86 7.77
CA ILE A 9 2.12 -6.54 6.53
C ILE A 9 3.15 -5.72 5.76
N TYR A 10 2.93 -4.41 5.64
CA TYR A 10 3.79 -3.55 4.82
C TYR A 10 5.02 -3.02 5.58
N ALA A 11 5.16 -3.31 6.87
CA ALA A 11 6.22 -2.77 7.72
C ALA A 11 7.63 -3.08 7.18
N ILE A 12 7.92 -4.34 6.82
CA ILE A 12 9.26 -4.75 6.35
C ILE A 12 9.57 -4.13 5.00
N GLN A 13 8.67 -4.26 4.01
CA GLN A 13 8.85 -3.68 2.68
C GLN A 13 9.11 -2.17 2.74
N MET A 14 8.29 -1.44 3.52
CA MET A 14 8.45 0.01 3.65
C MET A 14 9.73 0.38 4.42
N SER A 15 10.10 -0.37 5.45
CA SER A 15 11.33 -0.13 6.20
C SER A 15 12.58 -0.33 5.35
N ILE A 16 12.61 -1.34 4.48
CA ILE A 16 13.72 -1.56 3.54
C ILE A 16 13.83 -0.39 2.55
N PHE A 17 12.70 0.07 2.00
CA PHE A 17 12.69 1.22 1.09
C PHE A 17 13.21 2.48 1.79
N LEU A 18 12.68 2.79 2.99
CA LEU A 18 13.11 3.93 3.79
C LEU A 18 14.59 3.86 4.18
N ALA A 19 15.09 2.67 4.52
CA ALA A 19 16.50 2.46 4.83
C ALA A 19 17.40 2.74 3.62
N ARG A 20 17.01 2.27 2.42
CA ARG A 20 17.78 2.48 1.18
C ARG A 20 17.94 3.96 0.82
N ILE A 21 16.87 4.76 0.95
CA ILE A 21 16.93 6.19 0.64
C ILE A 21 17.52 7.05 1.77
N SER A 22 17.76 6.48 2.95
CA SER A 22 18.24 7.20 4.13
C SER A 22 19.72 6.98 4.44
N ARG A 23 20.50 6.45 3.49
CA ARG A 23 21.94 6.23 3.64
C ARG A 23 22.65 7.55 3.99
N GLY A 24 23.35 7.57 5.12
CA GLY A 24 24.12 8.73 5.60
C GLY A 24 23.36 9.68 6.53
N ARG A 25 22.10 9.41 6.89
CA ARG A 25 21.33 10.19 7.88
C ARG A 25 21.51 9.64 9.29
N THR A 26 21.37 10.49 10.30
CA THR A 26 21.33 10.02 11.70
C THR A 26 20.02 9.30 12.01
N VAL A 27 20.01 8.42 13.02
CA VAL A 27 18.80 7.69 13.45
C VAL A 27 17.69 8.67 13.84
N ARG A 28 18.05 9.75 14.54
CA ARG A 28 17.08 10.78 14.97
C ARG A 28 16.46 11.50 13.78
N GLU A 29 17.27 11.94 12.82
CA GLU A 29 16.77 12.60 11.61
C GLU A 29 15.90 11.66 10.76
N LEU A 30 16.28 10.38 10.66
CA LEU A 30 15.49 9.36 9.97
C LEU A 30 14.10 9.24 10.62
N CYS A 31 14.06 9.08 11.95
CA CYS A 31 12.81 8.92 12.68
C CYS A 31 11.89 10.14 12.57
N PHE A 32 12.39 11.35 12.79
CA PHE A 32 11.56 12.56 12.69
C PHE A 32 11.17 12.86 11.24
N GLY A 33 12.11 12.73 10.30
CA GLY A 33 11.88 13.00 8.89
C GLY A 33 10.84 12.06 8.27
N MET A 34 10.93 10.76 8.57
CA MET A 34 9.97 9.79 8.05
C MET A 34 8.57 9.99 8.64
N VAL A 35 8.46 10.22 9.96
CA VAL A 35 7.15 10.38 10.61
C VAL A 35 6.49 11.65 10.11
N LEU A 36 7.17 12.80 10.17
CA LEU A 36 6.58 14.07 9.75
C LEU A 36 6.23 14.08 8.26
N GLY A 37 7.14 13.61 7.39
CA GLY A 37 6.92 13.59 5.95
C GLY A 37 5.78 12.68 5.52
N LEU A 38 5.74 11.44 6.03
CA LEU A 38 4.70 10.47 5.70
C LEU A 38 3.35 10.85 6.30
N THR A 39 3.32 11.33 7.55
CA THR A 39 2.09 11.80 8.20
C THR A 39 1.52 13.02 7.47
N ALA A 40 2.34 14.02 7.13
CA ALA A 40 1.85 15.19 6.40
C ALA A 40 1.24 14.81 5.05
N SER A 41 1.91 13.94 4.29
CA SER A 41 1.44 13.48 2.98
C SER A 41 0.12 12.72 3.07
N THR A 42 0.01 11.80 4.02
CA THR A 42 -1.23 11.02 4.23
C THR A 42 -2.37 11.86 4.79
N TRP A 43 -2.08 12.83 5.66
CA TRP A 43 -3.06 13.77 6.18
C TRP A 43 -3.64 14.66 5.09
N ILE A 44 -2.80 15.21 4.23
CA ILE A 44 -3.27 16.04 3.10
C ILE A 44 -4.21 15.23 2.21
N LEU A 45 -3.80 14.01 1.84
CA LEU A 45 -4.61 13.14 0.98
C LEU A 45 -5.99 12.83 1.60
N TRP A 46 -6.02 12.39 2.86
CA TRP A 46 -7.28 12.04 3.52
C TRP A 46 -8.14 13.25 3.87
N THR A 47 -7.53 14.39 4.17
CA THR A 47 -8.27 15.63 4.45
C THR A 47 -8.94 16.15 3.17
N VAL A 48 -8.22 16.19 2.05
CA VAL A 48 -8.77 16.69 0.78
C VAL A 48 -9.87 15.77 0.26
N LEU A 49 -9.59 14.46 0.15
CA LEU A 49 -10.57 13.51 -0.37
C LEU A 49 -11.74 13.32 0.61
N GLY A 50 -11.45 13.18 1.90
CA GLY A 50 -12.46 13.01 2.94
C GLY A 50 -13.36 14.22 3.11
N SER A 51 -12.80 15.44 3.10
CA SER A 51 -13.59 16.68 3.17
C SER A 51 -14.47 16.83 1.92
N ASN A 52 -13.97 16.49 0.73
CA ASN A 52 -14.79 16.52 -0.49
C ASN A 52 -15.99 15.57 -0.37
N THR A 53 -15.75 14.31 0.00
CA THR A 53 -16.82 13.34 0.21
C THR A 53 -17.81 13.80 1.27
N LEU A 54 -17.35 14.35 2.39
CA LEU A 54 -18.20 14.84 3.46
C LEU A 54 -19.10 15.99 3.00
N LEU A 55 -18.56 16.95 2.24
CA LEU A 55 -19.35 18.05 1.67
C LEU A 55 -20.42 17.58 0.69
N LEU A 56 -20.13 16.54 -0.10
CA LEU A 56 -21.09 15.95 -1.04
C LEU A 56 -22.25 15.23 -0.33
N ILE A 57 -21.97 14.60 0.81
CA ILE A 57 -22.98 13.99 1.68
C ILE A 57 -23.82 15.09 2.34
N ASP A 58 -23.18 16.10 2.94
CA ASP A 58 -23.85 17.19 3.67
C ASP A 58 -24.81 17.98 2.76
N LYS A 59 -24.40 18.27 1.53
CA LYS A 59 -25.24 18.92 0.51
C LYS A 59 -26.27 18.00 -0.13
N ASN A 60 -26.35 16.73 0.27
CA ASN A 60 -27.21 15.69 -0.32
C ASN A 60 -27.08 15.57 -1.85
N ILE A 61 -25.89 15.88 -2.40
CA ILE A 61 -25.63 15.77 -3.85
C ILE A 61 -25.53 14.29 -4.24
N ILE A 62 -24.99 13.46 -3.35
CA ILE A 62 -24.77 12.04 -3.59
C ILE A 62 -25.31 11.22 -2.41
N ASN A 63 -26.15 10.23 -2.70
CA ASN A 63 -26.58 9.24 -1.72
C ASN A 63 -25.62 8.05 -1.71
N ILE A 64 -24.55 8.16 -0.92
CA ILE A 64 -23.52 7.12 -0.82
C ILE A 64 -24.08 5.76 -0.37
N PRO A 65 -24.94 5.65 0.67
CA PRO A 65 -25.51 4.36 1.06
C PRO A 65 -26.20 3.62 -0.09
N ASN A 66 -27.04 4.33 -0.85
CA ASN A 66 -27.75 3.74 -1.99
C ASN A 66 -26.79 3.30 -3.11
N LEU A 67 -25.78 4.12 -3.44
CA LEU A 67 -24.77 3.76 -4.43
C LEU A 67 -23.95 2.53 -4.04
N ILE A 68 -23.62 2.39 -2.75
CA ILE A 68 -22.90 1.21 -2.24
C ILE A 68 -23.78 -0.04 -2.37
N GLU A 69 -25.06 0.06 -2.06
CA GLU A 69 -25.98 -1.07 -2.13
C GLU A 69 -26.21 -1.52 -3.59
N GLN A 70 -26.36 -0.58 -4.52
CA GLN A 70 -26.64 -0.89 -5.93
C GLN A 70 -25.40 -1.28 -6.73
N TYR A 71 -24.27 -0.59 -6.52
CA TYR A 71 -23.10 -0.68 -7.40
C TYR A 71 -21.78 -0.96 -6.66
N GLY A 72 -21.80 -1.02 -5.33
CA GLY A 72 -20.63 -1.26 -4.51
C GLY A 72 -19.79 -0.01 -4.21
N VAL A 73 -18.81 -0.19 -3.31
CA VAL A 73 -17.98 0.89 -2.76
C VAL A 73 -17.14 1.59 -3.84
N ALA A 74 -16.61 0.84 -4.81
CA ALA A 74 -15.79 1.42 -5.87
C ALA A 74 -16.58 2.44 -6.71
N ARG A 75 -17.85 2.17 -7.00
CA ARG A 75 -18.70 3.12 -7.73
C ARG A 75 -18.99 4.35 -6.90
N ALA A 76 -19.31 4.19 -5.63
CA ALA A 76 -19.56 5.33 -4.73
C ALA A 76 -18.35 6.30 -4.67
N ILE A 77 -17.12 5.77 -4.65
CA ILE A 77 -15.90 6.60 -4.71
C ILE A 77 -15.81 7.34 -6.03
N ILE A 78 -16.03 6.67 -7.16
CA ILE A 78 -15.98 7.29 -8.49
C ILE A 78 -17.00 8.43 -8.62
N GLU A 79 -18.22 8.25 -8.09
CA GLU A 79 -19.24 9.30 -8.09
C GLU A 79 -18.79 10.54 -7.30
N THR A 80 -18.03 10.37 -6.21
CA THR A 80 -17.48 11.52 -5.48
C THR A 80 -16.44 12.31 -6.29
N TRP A 81 -15.72 11.65 -7.19
CA TRP A 81 -14.77 12.31 -8.09
C TRP A 81 -15.48 12.94 -9.29
N ALA A 82 -16.52 12.28 -9.81
CA ALA A 82 -17.32 12.78 -10.91
C ALA A 82 -18.14 14.04 -10.55
N ALA A 83 -18.46 14.22 -9.27
CA ALA A 83 -19.16 15.42 -8.76
C ALA A 83 -18.26 16.66 -8.64
N LEU A 84 -16.95 16.53 -8.87
CA LEU A 84 -16.04 17.68 -8.93
C LEU A 84 -16.27 18.50 -10.21
N PRO A 85 -15.95 19.82 -10.20
CA PRO A 85 -15.99 20.62 -11.42
C PRO A 85 -15.06 20.03 -12.49
N LEU A 86 -15.41 20.24 -13.76
CA LEU A 86 -14.72 19.62 -14.91
C LEU A 86 -14.72 18.08 -14.85
N SER A 87 -15.86 17.49 -14.50
CA SER A 87 -16.06 16.04 -14.29
C SER A 87 -15.27 15.15 -15.27
N THR A 88 -15.39 15.36 -16.58
CA THR A 88 -14.68 14.58 -17.59
C THR A 88 -13.16 14.65 -17.44
N ALA A 89 -12.58 15.84 -17.25
CA ALA A 89 -11.14 16.02 -17.12
C ALA A 89 -10.63 15.43 -15.80
N THR A 90 -11.34 15.65 -14.70
CA THR A 90 -11.02 15.11 -13.38
C THR A 90 -11.04 13.57 -13.39
N MET A 91 -12.05 12.98 -14.05
CA MET A 91 -12.16 11.53 -14.22
C MET A 91 -11.01 10.94 -15.04
N TRP A 92 -10.62 11.58 -16.14
CA TRP A 92 -9.44 11.16 -16.91
C TRP A 92 -8.16 11.25 -16.08
N GLY A 93 -8.01 12.31 -15.27
CA GLY A 93 -6.89 12.47 -14.35
C GLY A 93 -6.78 11.33 -13.34
N PHE A 94 -7.87 11.02 -12.63
CA PHE A 94 -7.90 9.91 -11.67
C PHE A 94 -7.72 8.55 -12.34
N PHE A 95 -8.28 8.34 -13.54
CA PHE A 95 -8.09 7.12 -14.30
C PHE A 95 -6.61 6.88 -14.61
N ILE A 96 -5.93 7.87 -15.18
CA ILE A 96 -4.49 7.79 -15.50
C ILE A 96 -3.66 7.58 -14.24
N LEU A 97 -3.97 8.31 -13.16
CA LEU A 97 -3.28 8.20 -11.88
C LEU A 97 -3.38 6.77 -11.32
N CYS A 98 -4.59 6.23 -11.20
CA CYS A 98 -4.83 4.89 -10.67
C CYS A 98 -4.22 3.81 -11.57
N PHE A 99 -4.26 4.00 -12.89
CA PHE A 99 -3.68 3.06 -13.84
C PHE A 99 -2.15 2.99 -13.70
N ILE A 100 -1.47 4.15 -13.73
CA ILE A 100 0.00 4.21 -13.58
C ILE A 100 0.39 3.69 -12.20
N ALA A 101 -0.30 4.10 -11.13
CA ALA A 101 -0.03 3.62 -9.78
C ALA A 101 -0.13 2.09 -9.67
N THR A 102 -1.14 1.49 -10.32
CA THR A 102 -1.31 0.03 -10.34
C THR A 102 -0.21 -0.66 -11.13
N VAL A 103 0.17 -0.13 -12.30
CA VAL A 103 1.26 -0.68 -13.13
C VAL A 103 2.59 -0.63 -12.36
N THR A 104 2.91 0.51 -11.75
CA THR A 104 4.12 0.66 -10.93
C THR A 104 4.10 -0.28 -9.71
N LEU A 105 2.94 -0.46 -9.08
CA LEU A 105 2.77 -1.37 -7.94
C LEU A 105 3.01 -2.83 -8.36
N VAL A 106 2.39 -3.30 -9.45
CA VAL A 106 2.57 -4.67 -9.96
C VAL A 106 4.03 -4.91 -10.34
N ASN A 107 4.69 -3.91 -10.96
CA ASN A 107 6.09 -3.96 -11.31
C ASN A 107 6.99 -4.14 -10.07
N ALA A 108 6.71 -3.40 -8.99
CA ALA A 108 7.42 -3.50 -7.72
C ALA A 108 7.16 -4.84 -7.00
N CYS A 109 5.88 -5.25 -6.89
CA CYS A 109 5.50 -6.52 -6.24
C CYS A 109 6.13 -7.73 -6.92
N SER A 110 6.05 -7.82 -8.25
CA SER A 110 6.66 -8.91 -9.02
C SER A 110 8.18 -8.96 -8.85
N TYR A 111 8.84 -7.80 -8.82
CA TYR A 111 10.28 -7.71 -8.59
C TYR A 111 10.66 -8.19 -7.19
N THR A 112 9.96 -7.72 -6.13
CA THR A 112 10.26 -8.13 -4.76
C THR A 112 10.01 -9.63 -4.53
N LEU A 113 8.94 -10.18 -5.10
CA LEU A 113 8.64 -11.62 -5.01
C LEU A 113 9.70 -12.46 -5.73
N ALA A 114 10.11 -12.05 -6.94
CA ALA A 114 11.14 -12.76 -7.68
C ALA A 114 12.49 -12.72 -6.96
N MET A 115 12.91 -11.55 -6.46
CA MET A 115 14.15 -11.42 -5.66
C MET A 115 14.13 -12.26 -4.38
N SER A 116 12.97 -12.43 -3.75
CA SER A 116 12.85 -13.20 -2.50
C SER A 116 12.78 -14.72 -2.73
N THR A 117 12.50 -15.17 -3.95
CA THR A 117 12.26 -16.59 -4.27
C THR A 117 13.35 -17.21 -5.14
N CYS A 118 14.20 -16.39 -5.76
CA CYS A 118 15.38 -16.86 -6.48
C CYS A 118 16.57 -17.06 -5.53
N ARG A 119 17.37 -18.09 -5.81
CA ARG A 119 18.59 -18.43 -5.05
C ARG A 119 19.67 -17.38 -5.34
N GLU A 120 20.34 -16.89 -4.29
CA GLU A 120 21.45 -15.91 -4.29
C GLU A 120 21.73 -15.25 -5.64
N VAL A 121 20.91 -14.25 -5.97
CA VAL A 121 21.20 -13.34 -7.06
C VAL A 121 22.37 -12.47 -6.60
N ARG A 122 23.45 -12.38 -7.38
CA ARG A 122 24.58 -11.51 -7.04
C ARG A 122 24.09 -10.07 -6.89
N ASP A 123 24.74 -9.28 -6.03
CA ASP A 123 24.42 -7.85 -5.86
C ASP A 123 24.38 -7.14 -7.22
N GLY A 124 23.19 -6.71 -7.64
CA GLY A 124 22.96 -6.00 -8.90
C GLY A 124 22.45 -6.84 -10.08
N GLU A 125 22.31 -8.16 -9.95
CA GLU A 125 21.68 -8.99 -10.99
C GLU A 125 20.15 -8.89 -10.95
N GLU A 126 19.51 -8.86 -12.13
CA GLU A 126 18.04 -8.88 -12.23
C GLU A 126 17.51 -10.30 -12.02
N PRO A 127 16.36 -10.47 -11.34
CA PRO A 127 15.77 -11.78 -11.16
C PRO A 127 15.30 -12.34 -12.51
N PRO A 128 15.31 -13.68 -12.71
CA PRO A 128 14.85 -14.31 -13.94
C PRO A 128 13.46 -13.82 -14.37
N LEU A 129 13.37 -13.37 -15.62
CA LEU A 129 12.16 -12.75 -16.18
C LEU A 129 10.93 -13.67 -16.10
N LEU A 130 11.12 -14.98 -16.28
CA LEU A 130 10.05 -15.98 -16.16
C LEU A 130 9.48 -16.07 -14.75
N VAL A 131 10.32 -15.99 -13.72
CA VAL A 131 9.87 -16.02 -12.30
C VAL A 131 9.08 -14.76 -11.99
N ARG A 132 9.56 -13.61 -12.47
CA ARG A 132 8.88 -12.32 -12.31
C ARG A 132 7.50 -12.30 -12.96
N ILE A 133 7.39 -12.78 -14.20
CA ILE A 133 6.10 -12.87 -14.91
C ILE A 133 5.19 -13.86 -14.19
N GLY A 134 5.68 -15.03 -13.77
CA GLY A 134 4.90 -16.02 -13.02
C GLY A 134 4.27 -15.44 -11.75
N TRP A 135 5.03 -14.68 -10.96
CA TRP A 135 4.50 -13.99 -9.79
C TRP A 135 3.47 -12.91 -10.15
N SER A 136 3.70 -12.14 -11.21
CA SER A 136 2.73 -11.11 -11.64
C SER A 136 1.38 -11.71 -12.04
N ILE A 137 1.39 -12.86 -12.73
CA ILE A 137 0.18 -13.59 -13.12
C ILE A 137 -0.53 -14.11 -11.88
N LEU A 138 0.20 -14.72 -10.94
CA LEU A 138 -0.39 -15.26 -9.70
C LEU A 138 -1.06 -14.16 -8.87
N VAL A 139 -0.40 -12.99 -8.71
CA VAL A 139 -1.00 -11.82 -8.03
C VAL A 139 -2.25 -11.34 -8.77
N GLY A 140 -2.23 -11.33 -10.11
CA GLY A 140 -3.40 -11.01 -10.92
C GLY A 140 -4.56 -11.98 -10.70
N ILE A 141 -4.30 -13.29 -10.65
CA ILE A 141 -5.30 -14.32 -10.36
C ILE A 141 -5.92 -14.09 -8.98
N ILE A 142 -5.10 -13.83 -7.95
CA ILE A 142 -5.60 -13.51 -6.61
C ILE A 142 -6.49 -12.26 -6.65
N GLY A 143 -6.10 -11.22 -7.39
CA GLY A 143 -6.90 -10.02 -7.59
C GLY A 143 -8.26 -10.31 -8.23
N ILE A 144 -8.29 -11.11 -9.30
CA ILE A 144 -9.54 -11.51 -9.97
C ILE A 144 -10.44 -12.32 -9.02
N VAL A 145 -9.87 -13.26 -8.27
CA VAL A 145 -10.62 -14.06 -7.28
C VAL A 145 -11.21 -13.16 -6.18
N LEU A 146 -10.44 -12.20 -5.68
CA LEU A 146 -10.93 -11.24 -4.67
C LEU A 146 -12.05 -10.35 -5.22
N LEU A 147 -11.95 -9.92 -6.48
CA LEU A 147 -13.01 -9.18 -7.15
C LEU A 147 -14.26 -10.03 -7.36
N ALA A 148 -14.10 -11.30 -7.73
CA ALA A 148 -15.20 -12.24 -7.92
C ALA A 148 -15.92 -12.58 -6.60
N LEU A 149 -15.21 -12.63 -5.48
CA LEU A 149 -15.82 -12.79 -4.15
C LEU A 149 -16.63 -11.55 -3.72
N GLY A 150 -16.30 -10.38 -4.27
CA GLY A 150 -17.05 -9.14 -4.08
C GLY A 150 -16.91 -8.49 -2.70
N GLY A 151 -17.18 -7.19 -2.66
CA GLY A 151 -17.16 -6.40 -1.42
C GLY A 151 -15.77 -6.24 -0.78
N LEU A 152 -15.76 -5.71 0.44
CA LEU A 152 -14.51 -5.40 1.17
C LEU A 152 -14.04 -6.54 2.07
N LYS A 153 -14.95 -7.42 2.48
CA LYS A 153 -14.68 -8.45 3.50
C LYS A 153 -13.61 -9.46 3.08
N PRO A 154 -13.56 -9.96 1.83
CA PRO A 154 -12.50 -10.89 1.39
C PRO A 154 -11.11 -10.27 1.49
N ILE A 155 -10.96 -9.03 1.02
CA ILE A 155 -9.70 -8.28 1.07
C ILE A 155 -9.28 -8.02 2.52
N GLN A 156 -10.21 -7.58 3.36
CA GLN A 156 -9.93 -7.33 4.78
C GLN A 156 -9.49 -8.61 5.50
N THR A 157 -10.12 -9.74 5.20
CA THR A 157 -9.80 -11.04 5.82
C THR A 157 -8.44 -11.54 5.37
N ALA A 158 -8.10 -11.43 4.08
CA ALA A 158 -6.78 -11.81 3.55
C ALA A 158 -5.65 -11.00 4.21
N ILE A 159 -5.85 -9.70 4.42
CA ILE A 159 -4.90 -8.82 5.12
C ILE A 159 -4.77 -9.22 6.60
N ILE A 160 -5.87 -9.48 7.30
CA ILE A 160 -5.78 -9.92 8.71
C ILE A 160 -5.06 -11.26 8.83
N ALA A 161 -5.35 -12.21 7.92
CA ALA A 161 -4.70 -13.51 7.88
C ALA A 161 -3.18 -13.40 7.61
N GLY A 162 -2.78 -12.56 6.65
CA GLY A 162 -1.37 -12.32 6.33
C GLY A 162 -0.62 -11.53 7.40
N GLY A 163 -1.30 -10.64 8.13
CA GLY A 163 -0.69 -9.83 9.19
C GLY A 163 -0.34 -10.62 10.45
N CYS A 164 -1.08 -11.70 10.74
CA CYS A 164 -0.84 -12.53 11.92
C CYS A 164 0.60 -13.13 11.99
N PRO A 165 1.10 -13.85 10.97
CA PRO A 165 2.48 -14.36 11.01
C PRO A 165 3.52 -13.24 10.95
N LEU A 166 3.27 -12.20 10.14
CA LEU A 166 4.21 -11.09 9.98
C LEU A 166 4.36 -10.23 11.24
N PHE A 167 3.37 -10.22 12.12
CA PHE A 167 3.49 -9.59 13.43
C PHE A 167 4.67 -10.16 14.23
N PHE A 168 4.80 -11.49 14.28
CA PHE A 168 5.92 -12.15 14.96
C PHE A 168 7.25 -11.89 14.25
N VAL A 169 7.27 -11.91 12.91
CA VAL A 169 8.47 -11.63 12.12
C VAL A 169 8.98 -10.20 12.38
N ASN A 170 8.10 -9.20 12.41
CA ASN A 170 8.48 -7.81 12.69
C ASN A 170 9.14 -7.65 14.07
N ILE A 171 8.59 -8.34 15.09
CA ILE A 171 9.17 -8.37 16.44
C ILE A 171 10.55 -9.03 16.40
N MET A 172 10.69 -10.19 15.74
CA MET A 172 11.98 -10.88 15.64
C MET A 172 13.05 -10.03 14.97
N VAL A 173 12.71 -9.34 13.87
CA VAL A 173 13.64 -8.45 13.15
C VAL A 173 14.09 -7.30 14.05
N THR A 174 13.16 -6.70 14.81
CA THR A 174 13.48 -5.58 15.72
C THR A 174 14.35 -6.06 16.89
N LEU A 175 14.05 -7.21 17.49
CA LEU A 175 14.85 -7.79 18.57
C LEU A 175 16.25 -8.18 18.08
N SER A 176 16.35 -8.73 16.87
CA SER A 176 17.63 -9.05 16.23
C SER A 176 18.49 -7.80 16.06
N PHE A 177 17.90 -6.72 15.53
CA PHE A 177 18.58 -5.42 15.40
C PHE A 177 19.04 -4.86 16.74
N ILE A 178 18.19 -4.88 17.78
CA ILE A 178 18.58 -4.38 19.12
C ILE A 178 19.75 -5.20 19.68
N LYS A 179 19.75 -6.52 19.48
CA LYS A 179 20.84 -7.40 19.94
C LYS A 179 22.15 -7.08 19.21
N ASP A 180 22.10 -6.90 17.90
CA ASP A 180 23.25 -6.57 17.07
C ASP A 180 23.79 -5.17 17.38
N ALA A 181 22.90 -4.18 17.54
CA ALA A 181 23.26 -2.83 17.93
C ALA A 181 23.98 -2.79 19.29
N LYS A 182 23.56 -3.58 20.27
CA LYS A 182 24.27 -3.65 21.56
C LYS A 182 25.72 -4.15 21.45
N GLN A 183 26.04 -4.93 20.43
CA GLN A 183 27.38 -5.48 20.22
C GLN A 183 28.25 -4.56 19.35
N ASN A 184 27.64 -4.01 18.29
CA ASN A 184 28.37 -3.35 17.20
C ASN A 184 28.17 -1.83 17.16
N TRP A 185 27.15 -1.30 17.84
CA TRP A 185 26.88 0.13 17.94
C TRP A 185 27.55 0.67 19.21
N LYS A 186 28.80 1.14 19.06
CA LYS A 186 29.52 1.86 20.12
C LYS A 186 29.26 3.36 19.96
N ASP A 187 28.07 3.79 20.40
CA ASP A 187 27.71 5.18 20.74
C ASP A 187 26.36 5.16 21.47
#